data_AF-A0A161M887-F1
#
_entry.id   AF-A0A161M887-F1
#
_cell.length_a   1.000
_cell.length_b   1.000
_cell.length_c   1.000
_cell.angle_alpha   90.00
_cell.angle_beta   90.00
_cell.angle_gamma   90.00
#
_symmetry.space_group_name_H-M   'P 1'
#
loop_
_entity.id
_entity.type
_entity.pdbx_description
1 polymer ?
#
loop_
_entity_poly.entity_id
_entity_poly.type
_entity_poly.pdbx_seq_one_letter_code
_entity_poly.pdbx_strand_id
1 'polypeptide(L)'
;MGANMGKSSSFLDSLPTGQGTLHVVMLGLDSAGKTTALYRLKFDQYLNTVPTIGFNCEKVKGALGRSKGVSFLVWDVGGQEKLRPLWKSYTRCTDGIVFVLDSVDVERME
;
A
#
# COMPACT_ATOMS: atom_id res chain seq x y z
N MET A 1 -15.47 37.19 -14.62
CA MET A 1 -14.34 36.82 -13.74
C MET A 1 -14.45 35.34 -13.42
N GLY A 2 -13.87 34.49 -14.26
CA GLY A 2 -13.86 33.05 -14.05
C GLY A 2 -12.71 32.70 -13.12
N ALA A 3 -13.02 32.21 -11.92
CA ALA A 3 -12.04 31.60 -11.05
C ALA A 3 -11.64 30.25 -11.70
N ASN A 4 -10.42 30.19 -12.23
CA ASN A 4 -9.77 28.91 -12.56
C ASN A 4 -9.55 28.15 -11.25
N MET A 5 -10.53 27.32 -10.90
CA MET A 5 -10.42 26.34 -9.83
C MET A 5 -9.32 25.35 -10.23
N GLY A 6 -8.17 25.41 -9.54
CA GLY A 6 -7.06 24.50 -9.78
C GLY A 6 -7.54 23.06 -9.72
N LYS A 7 -7.34 22.30 -10.80
CA LYS A 7 -7.59 20.86 -10.79
C LYS A 7 -6.62 20.24 -9.78
N SER A 8 -7.09 19.92 -8.58
CA SER A 8 -6.35 19.06 -7.66
C SER A 8 -6.10 17.74 -8.37
N SER A 9 -4.89 17.54 -8.90
CA SER A 9 -4.49 16.26 -9.46
C SER A 9 -4.55 15.25 -8.33
N SER A 10 -5.47 14.30 -8.42
CA SER A 10 -5.49 13.20 -7.46
C SER A 10 -4.18 12.43 -7.60
N PHE A 11 -3.63 11.89 -6.51
CA PHE A 11 -2.45 11.01 -6.58
C PHE A 11 -2.62 9.90 -7.63
N LEU A 12 -3.86 9.43 -7.79
CA LEU A 12 -4.24 8.41 -8.77
C LEU A 12 -4.01 8.83 -10.22
N ASP A 13 -3.97 10.14 -10.53
CA ASP A 13 -3.73 10.66 -11.88
C ASP A 13 -2.25 10.59 -12.30
N SER A 14 -1.35 10.37 -11.33
CA SER A 14 0.08 10.19 -11.54
C SER A 14 0.48 8.72 -11.71
N LEU A 15 -0.45 7.78 -11.46
CA LEU A 15 -0.15 6.35 -11.55
C LEU A 15 0.11 5.91 -13.00
N PRO A 16 1.03 4.96 -13.21
CA PRO A 16 1.33 4.44 -14.53
C PRO A 16 0.09 3.90 -15.22
N THR A 17 -0.11 4.28 -16.48
CA THR A 17 -1.13 3.71 -17.36
C THR A 17 -0.49 2.67 -18.27
N GLY A 18 -0.96 1.42 -18.26
CA GLY A 18 -0.41 0.40 -19.16
C GLY A 18 -0.86 -1.03 -18.88
N GLN A 19 -0.54 -1.92 -19.82
CA GLN A 19 -0.70 -3.37 -19.68
C GLN A 19 0.51 -3.94 -18.91
N GLY A 20 0.28 -4.38 -17.68
CA GLY A 20 1.31 -4.97 -16.83
C GLY A 20 0.82 -5.19 -15.40
N THR A 21 1.56 -6.01 -14.63
CA THR A 21 1.37 -6.10 -13.18
C THR A 21 2.48 -5.32 -12.51
N LEU A 22 2.12 -4.33 -11.68
CA LEU A 22 3.07 -3.57 -10.87
C LEU A 22 3.33 -4.30 -9.55
N HIS A 23 4.58 -4.44 -9.17
CA HIS A 23 5.03 -5.05 -7.94
C HIS A 23 5.19 -3.98 -6.87
N VAL A 24 4.35 -4.03 -5.85
CA VAL A 24 4.33 -3.05 -4.77
C VAL A 24 4.59 -3.76 -3.45
N VAL A 25 5.35 -3.13 -2.55
CA VAL A 25 5.49 -3.61 -1.17
C VAL A 25 4.80 -2.64 -0.22
N MET A 26 4.07 -3.19 0.74
CA MET A 26 3.47 -2.46 1.84
C MET A 26 4.32 -2.66 3.10
N LEU A 27 4.87 -1.55 3.60
CA LEU A 27 5.76 -1.50 4.77
C LEU A 27 5.19 -0.58 5.84
N GLY A 28 5.75 -0.67 7.04
CA GLY A 28 5.27 0.04 8.22
C GLY A 28 5.40 -0.82 9.47
N LEU A 29 5.40 -0.19 10.65
CA LEU A 29 5.56 -0.88 11.93
C LEU A 29 4.44 -1.90 12.17
N ASP A 30 4.66 -2.82 13.12
CA ASP A 30 3.59 -3.66 13.64
C ASP A 30 2.39 -2.81 14.07
N SER A 31 1.19 -3.35 13.90
CA SER A 31 -0.08 -2.68 14.22
C SER A 31 -0.42 -1.40 13.45
N ALA A 32 0.43 -0.92 12.52
CA ALA A 32 0.14 0.27 11.70
C ALA A 32 -1.08 0.15 10.75
N GLY A 33 -1.71 -1.03 10.63
CA GLY A 33 -2.90 -1.23 9.79
C GLY A 33 -2.66 -1.71 8.35
N LYS A 34 -1.45 -2.17 8.02
CA LYS A 34 -1.09 -2.67 6.66
C LYS A 34 -2.05 -3.73 6.11
N THR A 35 -2.20 -4.84 6.82
CA THR A 35 -3.05 -5.95 6.39
C THR A 35 -4.52 -5.53 6.27
N THR A 36 -5.00 -4.69 7.18
CA THR A 36 -6.35 -4.12 7.13
C THR A 36 -6.55 -3.26 5.89
N ALA A 37 -5.59 -2.38 5.57
CA ALA A 37 -5.63 -1.54 4.37
C ALA A 37 -5.61 -2.39 3.09
N LEU A 38 -4.75 -3.42 3.02
CA LEU A 38 -4.68 -4.34 1.89
C LEU A 38 -6.02 -5.07 1.67
N TYR A 39 -6.62 -5.60 2.72
CA TYR A 39 -7.90 -6.31 2.62
C TYR A 39 -9.06 -5.38 2.29
N ARG A 40 -9.03 -4.14 2.78
CA ARG A 40 -10.00 -3.11 2.37
C ARG A 40 -9.88 -2.83 0.88
N LEU A 41 -8.67 -2.70 0.34
CA LEU A 41 -8.44 -2.47 -1.09
C LEU A 41 -8.83 -3.68 -1.96
N LYS A 42 -8.62 -4.90 -1.46
CA LYS A 42 -8.82 -6.14 -2.22
C LYS A 42 -10.27 -6.63 -2.21
N PHE A 43 -10.92 -6.60 -1.05
CA PHE A 43 -12.22 -7.22 -0.80
C PHE A 43 -13.33 -6.22 -0.49
N ASP A 44 -13.00 -4.93 -0.33
CA ASP A 44 -13.93 -3.89 0.13
C ASP A 44 -14.61 -4.26 1.46
N GLN A 45 -13.87 -4.93 2.37
CA GLN A 45 -14.36 -5.39 3.66
C GLN A 45 -13.35 -5.12 4.79
N TYR A 46 -13.86 -4.98 6.00
CA TYR A 46 -13.07 -4.97 7.23
C TYR A 46 -13.06 -6.38 7.80
N LEU A 47 -11.93 -7.07 7.67
CA LEU A 47 -11.73 -8.41 8.19
C LEU A 47 -10.93 -8.35 9.49
N ASN A 48 -11.23 -9.25 10.42
CA ASN A 48 -10.38 -9.45 11.58
C ASN A 48 -9.03 -10.00 11.10
N THR A 49 -7.95 -9.29 11.43
CA THR A 49 -6.59 -9.68 11.06
C THR A 49 -5.78 -10.06 12.29
N VAL A 50 -4.87 -11.01 12.12
CA VAL A 50 -3.83 -11.33 13.11
C VAL A 50 -2.50 -10.75 12.65
N PRO A 51 -1.53 -10.50 13.55
CA PRO A 51 -0.21 -10.03 13.15
C PRO A 51 0.46 -10.97 12.13
N THR A 52 0.95 -10.40 11.04
CA THR A 52 1.68 -11.15 10.00
C THR A 52 3.01 -11.66 10.56
N ILE A 53 3.20 -12.99 10.59
CA ILE A 53 4.41 -13.65 11.13
C ILE A 53 5.58 -13.61 10.11
N GLY A 54 5.29 -13.30 8.84
CA GLY A 54 6.31 -13.17 7.80
C GLY A 54 5.85 -12.22 6.70
N PHE A 55 5.14 -12.75 5.70
CA PHE A 55 4.63 -11.98 4.57
C PHE A 55 3.31 -12.55 4.05
N ASN A 56 2.53 -11.71 3.38
CA ASN A 56 1.39 -12.10 2.55
C ASN A 56 1.55 -11.46 1.15
N CYS A 57 0.99 -12.09 0.12
CA CYS A 57 1.03 -11.59 -1.25
C CYS A 57 -0.36 -11.63 -1.88
N GLU A 58 -0.89 -10.46 -2.22
CA GLU A 58 -2.23 -10.33 -2.79
C GLU A 58 -2.21 -9.60 -4.12
N LYS A 59 -3.05 -10.05 -5.07
CA LYS A 59 -3.25 -9.36 -6.34
C LYS A 59 -4.43 -8.40 -6.26
N VAL A 60 -4.20 -7.10 -6.31
CA VAL A 60 -5.24 -6.06 -6.28
C VAL A 60 -5.45 -5.48 -7.68
N LYS A 61 -6.71 -5.24 -8.08
CA LYS A 61 -7.01 -4.55 -9.34
C LYS A 61 -7.34 -3.09 -9.06
N GLY A 62 -6.70 -2.17 -9.78
CA GLY A 62 -7.06 -0.76 -9.74
C GLY A 62 -8.47 -0.56 -10.31
N ALA A 63 -9.33 0.12 -9.54
CA ALA A 63 -10.74 0.31 -9.86
C ALA A 63 -11.08 1.74 -10.31
N LEU A 64 -10.23 2.72 -10.01
CA LEU A 64 -10.53 4.15 -10.18
C LEU A 64 -9.42 4.90 -10.92
N GLY A 65 -9.81 6.01 -11.56
CA GLY A 65 -8.89 6.90 -12.26
C GLY A 65 -8.00 6.17 -13.27
N ARG A 66 -6.73 6.58 -13.36
CA ARG A 66 -5.74 5.98 -14.26
C ARG A 66 -5.26 4.60 -13.85
N SER A 67 -5.50 4.20 -12.60
CA SER A 67 -5.22 2.83 -12.14
C SER A 67 -6.21 1.79 -12.69
N LYS A 68 -7.33 2.23 -13.29
CA LYS A 68 -8.36 1.32 -13.78
C LYS A 68 -7.78 0.36 -14.82
N GLY A 69 -7.85 -0.94 -14.52
CA GLY A 69 -7.31 -2.00 -15.38
C GLY A 69 -5.85 -2.38 -15.09
N VAL A 70 -5.14 -1.62 -14.25
CA VAL A 70 -3.81 -1.99 -13.76
C VAL A 70 -3.95 -3.08 -12.69
N SER A 71 -3.07 -4.08 -12.75
CA SER A 71 -2.94 -5.09 -11.70
C SER A 71 -1.76 -4.75 -10.80
N PHE A 72 -1.94 -4.88 -9.49
CA PHE A 72 -0.90 -4.71 -8.49
C PHE A 72 -0.67 -6.06 -7.81
N LEU A 73 0.58 -6.50 -7.71
CA LEU A 73 0.99 -7.58 -6.83
C LEU A 73 1.56 -6.93 -5.57
N VAL A 74 0.81 -7.01 -4.46
CA VAL A 74 1.14 -6.30 -3.22
C VAL A 74 1.69 -7.28 -2.20
N TRP A 75 2.92 -7.04 -1.76
CA TRP A 75 3.57 -7.77 -0.66
C TRP A 75 3.31 -7.04 0.66
N ASP A 76 2.52 -7.62 1.56
CA ASP A 76 2.38 -7.17 2.95
C ASP A 76 3.45 -7.85 3.80
N VAL A 77 4.38 -7.08 4.36
CA VAL A 77 5.52 -7.60 5.11
C VAL A 77 5.35 -7.31 6.59
N GLY A 78 5.66 -8.28 7.45
CA GLY A 78 5.60 -8.12 8.90
C GLY A 78 6.40 -6.91 9.40
N GLY A 79 5.77 -6.12 10.27
CA GLY A 79 6.36 -4.88 10.81
C GLY A 79 7.06 -5.04 12.17
N GLN A 80 6.96 -6.23 12.78
CA GLN A 80 7.60 -6.55 14.05
C GLN A 80 9.11 -6.38 13.92
N GLU A 81 9.76 -5.87 14.96
CA GLU A 81 11.20 -5.55 14.96
C GLU A 81 12.06 -6.70 14.41
N LYS A 82 11.79 -7.93 14.86
CA LYS A 82 12.50 -9.15 14.43
C LYS A 82 12.38 -9.45 12.93
N LEU A 83 11.34 -8.94 12.26
CA LEU A 83 11.06 -9.16 10.84
C LEU A 83 11.53 -8.00 9.95
N ARG A 84 11.79 -6.81 10.51
CA ARG A 84 12.23 -5.62 9.75
C ARG A 84 13.49 -5.85 8.90
N PRO A 85 14.46 -6.72 9.26
CA PRO A 85 15.57 -7.07 8.36
C PRO A 85 15.11 -7.59 6.98
N LEU A 86 13.94 -8.23 6.89
CA LEU A 86 13.38 -8.74 5.64
C LEU A 86 12.95 -7.63 4.67
N TRP A 87 12.68 -6.41 5.16
CA TRP A 87 12.20 -5.32 4.31
C TRP A 87 13.16 -5.06 3.15
N LYS A 88 14.48 -5.14 3.39
CA LYS A 88 15.51 -4.98 2.35
C LYS A 88 15.36 -5.95 1.17
N SER A 89 14.92 -7.17 1.46
CA SER A 89 14.70 -8.20 0.43
C SER A 89 13.45 -7.90 -0.38
N TYR A 90 12.38 -7.44 0.27
CA TYR A 90 11.10 -7.15 -0.39
C TYR A 90 11.04 -5.81 -1.10
N THR A 91 11.89 -4.84 -0.77
CA THR A 91 12.02 -3.57 -1.52
C THR A 91 12.87 -3.69 -2.77
N ARG A 92 13.57 -4.82 -2.96
CA ARG A 92 14.41 -5.02 -4.13
C ARG A 92 13.53 -5.25 -5.35
N CYS A 93 13.77 -4.49 -6.42
CA CYS A 93 13.05 -4.61 -7.70
C CYS A 93 11.52 -4.43 -7.58
N THR A 94 11.03 -3.66 -6.60
CA THR A 94 9.62 -3.23 -6.57
C THR A 94 9.42 -1.96 -7.37
N ASP A 95 8.28 -1.85 -8.04
CA ASP A 95 7.86 -0.64 -8.76
C ASP A 95 7.40 0.48 -7.81
N GLY A 96 7.00 0.14 -6.59
CA GLY A 96 6.57 1.12 -5.60
C GLY A 96 6.51 0.61 -4.17
N ILE A 97 6.51 1.55 -3.23
CA ILE A 97 6.39 1.30 -1.80
C ILE A 97 5.17 2.06 -1.28
N VAL A 98 4.31 1.36 -0.53
CA VAL A 98 3.27 1.98 0.29
C VAL A 98 3.72 1.87 1.74
N PHE A 99 4.06 3.01 2.35
CA PHE A 99 4.46 3.06 3.75
C PHE A 99 3.26 3.47 4.60
N VAL A 100 2.83 2.58 5.49
CA VAL A 100 1.67 2.76 6.35
C VAL A 100 2.15 3.16 7.75
N LEU A 101 1.59 4.28 8.24
CA LEU A 101 1.85 4.85 9.55
C LEU A 101 0.54 4.89 10.33
N ASP A 102 0.59 4.54 11.61
CA ASP A 102 -0.50 4.86 12.53
C ASP A 102 -0.36 6.34 12.92
N SER A 103 -1.34 7.17 12.54
CA SER A 103 -1.29 8.60 12.83
C SER A 103 -1.58 8.94 14.29
N VAL A 104 -2.03 7.98 15.09
CA VAL A 104 -2.34 8.14 16.52
C VAL A 104 -1.14 7.75 17.39
N ASP A 105 -0.26 6.87 16.91
CA ASP A 105 0.92 6.38 17.64
C ASP A 105 2.12 7.33 17.47
N VAL A 106 2.01 8.50 18.10
CA VAL A 106 3.04 9.57 18.04
C VAL A 106 4.37 9.11 18.64
N GLU A 107 4.35 8.23 19.64
CA GLU A 107 5.55 7.71 20.31
C GLU A 107 6.47 6.94 19.36
N ARG A 108 5.92 6.33 18.32
CA ARG A 108 6.67 5.56 17.31
C ARG A 108 7.03 6.35 16.06
N MET A 109 6.77 7.66 16.03
CA MET A 109 7.11 8.53 14.89
C MET A 109 8.52 9.16 15.00
N GLU A 110 9.12 9.13 16.19
CA GLU A 110 10.49 9.59 16.45
C GLU A 110 11.53 8.49 16.15
#